data_AF-A0AAU2ZTE8-F1
#
_entry.id   AF-A0AAU2ZTE8-F1
#
_cell.length_a   1.000
_cell.length_b   1.000
_cell.length_c   1.000
_cell.angle_alpha   90.00
_cell.angle_beta   90.00
_cell.angle_gamma   90.00
#
_symmetry.space_group_name_H-M   'P 1'
#
loop_
_entity.id
_entity.type
_entity.pdbx_description
1 polymer ?
#
loop_
_entity_poly.entity_id
_entity_poly.type
_entity_poly.pdbx_seq_one_letter_code
_entity_poly.pdbx_strand_id
1 'polypeptide(L)'
;MISLDLSEQMLHQAASRSPNRVRADAGRLPLADASVAAIAGIDMLLFPAEAARVLAPNGVLVWINQLGEDGPLYLAAADVAAALPGQWQALEARAGWGSWAVVRRTA
;
A
#
# COMPACT_ATOMS: atom_id res chain seq x y z
N MET A 1 -1.13 -12.89 6.15
CA MET A 1 -1.15 -11.86 5.09
C MET A 1 -2.24 -12.24 4.09
N ILE A 2 -3.00 -11.25 3.63
CA ILE A 2 -4.02 -11.41 2.58
C ILE A 2 -3.55 -10.58 1.40
N SER A 3 -3.61 -11.13 0.19
CA SER A 3 -3.38 -10.38 -1.04
C SER A 3 -4.72 -9.97 -1.66
N LEU A 4 -4.77 -8.76 -2.20
CA LEU A 4 -5.96 -8.19 -2.78
C LEU A 4 -5.63 -7.63 -4.15
N ASP A 5 -6.52 -7.86 -5.11
CA ASP A 5 -6.44 -7.29 -6.45
C ASP A 5 -7.86 -7.18 -7.02
N LEU A 6 -8.09 -6.20 -7.88
CA LEU A 6 -9.35 -6.07 -8.61
C LEU A 6 -9.44 -7.13 -9.73
N SER A 7 -8.30 -7.51 -10.29
CA SER A 7 -8.14 -8.47 -11.37
C SER A 7 -8.10 -9.90 -10.87
N GLU A 8 -9.11 -10.68 -11.23
CA GLU A 8 -9.15 -12.12 -10.98
C GLU A 8 -7.96 -12.86 -11.59
N GLN A 9 -7.49 -12.40 -12.77
CA GLN A 9 -6.34 -12.99 -13.44
C GLN A 9 -5.05 -12.81 -12.63
N MET A 10 -4.85 -11.64 -12.00
CA MET A 10 -3.70 -11.41 -11.11
C MET A 10 -3.74 -12.31 -9.88
N LEU A 11 -4.94 -12.51 -9.30
CA LEU A 11 -5.09 -13.44 -8.17
C LEU A 11 -4.81 -14.89 -8.55
N HIS A 12 -5.19 -15.32 -9.76
CA HIS A 12 -4.83 -16.65 -10.25
C HIS A 12 -3.31 -16.80 -10.43
N GLN A 13 -2.62 -15.79 -10.97
CA GLN A 13 -1.16 -15.82 -11.12
C GLN A 13 -0.43 -15.81 -9.76
N ALA A 14 -1.00 -15.14 -8.75
CA ALA A 14 -0.45 -15.08 -7.40
C ALA A 14 -0.67 -16.38 -6.60
N ALA A 15 -1.35 -17.39 -7.16
CA ALA A 15 -1.87 -18.51 -6.39
C ALA A 15 -0.80 -19.31 -5.61
N SER A 16 0.38 -19.46 -6.19
CA SER A 16 1.51 -20.18 -5.55
C SER A 16 2.28 -19.34 -4.53
N ARG A 17 2.10 -18.02 -4.52
CA ARG A 17 2.88 -17.08 -3.68
C ARG A 17 2.09 -16.54 -2.49
N SER A 18 0.77 -16.43 -2.62
CA SER A 18 -0.10 -15.92 -1.57
C SER A 18 -1.36 -16.77 -1.51
N PRO A 19 -1.51 -17.71 -0.56
CA PRO A 19 -2.65 -18.62 -0.52
C PRO A 19 -3.99 -17.93 -0.18
N ASN A 20 -3.94 -16.83 0.58
CA ASN A 20 -5.12 -16.06 0.99
C ASN A 20 -5.29 -14.86 0.07
N ARG A 21 -6.24 -14.93 -0.86
CA ARG A 21 -6.45 -13.95 -1.92
C ARG A 21 -7.90 -13.50 -1.93
N VAL A 22 -8.13 -12.20 -2.07
CA VAL A 22 -9.47 -11.62 -2.12
C VAL A 22 -9.56 -10.73 -3.35
N ARG A 23 -10.60 -10.94 -4.16
CA ARG A 23 -10.94 -10.00 -5.23
C ARG A 23 -11.71 -8.84 -4.64
N ALA A 24 -11.13 -7.65 -4.67
CA ALA A 24 -11.77 -6.45 -4.12
C ALA A 24 -11.15 -5.18 -4.73
N ASP A 25 -11.88 -4.08 -4.58
CA ASP A 25 -11.43 -2.74 -4.97
C ASP A 25 -10.64 -2.10 -3.82
N ALA A 26 -9.39 -1.71 -4.10
CA ALA A 26 -8.54 -1.05 -3.12
C ALA A 26 -9.01 0.37 -2.77
N GLY A 27 -9.86 0.99 -3.59
CA GLY A 27 -10.54 2.23 -3.29
C GLY A 27 -11.73 2.07 -2.32
N ARG A 28 -12.18 0.83 -2.07
CA ARG A 28 -13.26 0.51 -1.13
C ARG A 28 -13.11 -0.91 -0.57
N LEU A 29 -12.15 -1.06 0.33
CA LEU A 29 -11.79 -2.30 0.99
C LEU A 29 -12.95 -2.81 1.88
N PRO A 30 -13.24 -4.13 1.83
CA PRO A 30 -14.22 -4.78 2.69
C PRO A 30 -13.66 -5.06 4.09
N LEU A 31 -13.00 -4.07 4.69
CA LEU A 31 -12.35 -4.13 6.00
C LEU A 31 -12.93 -3.05 6.91
N ALA A 32 -13.01 -3.38 8.20
CA ALA A 32 -13.43 -2.43 9.22
C ALA A 32 -12.40 -1.31 9.37
N ASP A 33 -12.85 -0.15 9.84
CA ASP A 33 -11.98 0.96 10.22
C ASP A 33 -10.95 0.49 11.25
N ALA A 34 -9.74 1.02 11.16
CA ALA A 34 -8.66 0.82 12.14
C ALA A 34 -8.34 -0.66 12.46
N SER A 35 -8.55 -1.58 11.52
CA SER A 35 -8.45 -3.03 11.74
C SER A 35 -7.15 -3.66 11.22
N VAL A 36 -6.38 -2.93 10.41
CA VAL A 36 -5.20 -3.47 9.73
C VAL A 36 -3.91 -2.92 10.35
N ALA A 37 -3.02 -3.82 10.77
CA ALA A 37 -1.71 -3.42 11.32
C ALA A 37 -0.72 -2.92 10.25
N ALA A 38 -0.82 -3.44 9.01
CA ALA A 38 0.06 -3.04 7.92
C ALA A 38 -0.60 -3.23 6.55
N ILE A 39 -0.35 -2.28 5.64
CA ILE A 39 -0.65 -2.38 4.21
C ILE A 39 0.67 -2.36 3.45
N ALA A 40 0.83 -3.23 2.47
CA ALA A 40 1.90 -3.13 1.48
C ALA A 40 1.30 -2.79 0.12
N GLY A 41 1.52 -1.56 -0.35
CA GLY A 41 1.17 -1.12 -1.71
C GLY A 41 2.38 -1.29 -2.61
N ILE A 42 2.24 -2.10 -3.67
CA ILE A 42 3.32 -2.43 -4.61
C ILE A 42 2.85 -2.07 -5.99
N ASP A 43 3.50 -1.09 -6.64
CA ASP A 43 3.18 -0.62 -8.01
C ASP A 43 1.67 -0.55 -8.26
N MET A 44 0.97 0.22 -7.42
CA MET A 44 -0.48 0.37 -7.46
C MET A 44 -0.90 1.84 -7.39
N LEU A 45 -2.17 2.11 -7.66
CA LEU A 45 -2.75 3.43 -7.40
C LEU A 45 -2.91 3.66 -5.89
N LEU A 46 -2.58 4.86 -5.41
CA LEU A 46 -2.79 5.24 -4.03
C LEU A 46 -4.27 5.63 -3.80
N PHE A 47 -4.90 5.00 -2.82
CA PHE A 47 -6.23 5.35 -2.31
C PHE A 47 -6.12 5.89 -0.88
N PRO A 48 -5.76 7.17 -0.69
CA PRO A 48 -5.22 7.64 0.58
C PRO A 48 -6.25 7.62 1.72
N ALA A 49 -7.49 8.06 1.45
CA ALA A 49 -8.55 8.04 2.44
C ALA A 49 -8.88 6.62 2.90
N GLU A 50 -8.89 5.67 1.97
CA GLU A 50 -9.24 4.29 2.24
C GLU A 50 -8.12 3.53 2.96
N ALA A 51 -6.87 3.72 2.53
CA ALA A 51 -5.70 3.18 3.22
C ALA A 51 -5.62 3.69 4.66
N ALA A 52 -5.84 4.99 4.88
CA ALA A 52 -5.89 5.55 6.22
C ALA A 52 -7.07 5.00 7.03
N ARG A 53 -8.27 4.89 6.45
CA ARG A 53 -9.46 4.40 7.16
C ARG A 53 -9.23 3.02 7.79
N VAL A 54 -8.68 2.07 7.02
CA VAL A 54 -8.54 0.69 7.50
C VAL A 54 -7.29 0.46 8.37
N LEU A 55 -6.26 1.30 8.26
CA LEU A 55 -5.06 1.19 9.09
C LEU A 55 -5.36 1.52 10.55
N ALA A 56 -5.03 0.58 11.44
CA ALA A 56 -5.05 0.77 12.89
C ALA A 56 -4.24 2.02 13.29
N PRO A 57 -4.47 2.64 14.47
CA PRO A 57 -3.82 3.89 14.85
C PRO A 57 -2.28 3.85 14.74
N ASN A 58 -1.68 2.73 15.16
CA ASN A 58 -0.24 2.45 15.08
C ASN A 58 0.16 1.67 13.81
N GLY A 59 -0.75 1.57 12.85
CA GLY A 59 -0.56 0.83 11.61
C GLY A 59 0.43 1.52 10.67
N VAL A 60 0.98 0.74 9.76
CA VAL A 60 2.00 1.21 8.80
C VAL A 60 1.55 0.99 7.36
N LEU A 61 1.79 1.98 6.51
CA LEU A 61 1.77 1.80 5.06
C LEU A 61 3.21 1.58 4.59
N VAL A 62 3.45 0.45 3.93
CA VAL A 62 4.69 0.20 3.18
C VAL A 62 4.38 0.49 1.72
N TRP A 63 5.03 1.51 1.15
CA TRP A 63 4.88 1.91 -0.23
C TRP A 63 6.09 1.44 -1.04
N ILE A 64 5.88 0.69 -2.11
CA ILE A 64 6.96 0.06 -2.88
C ILE A 64 6.81 0.46 -4.35
N ASN A 65 7.85 1.10 -4.87
CA ASN A 65 8.01 1.41 -6.29
C ASN A 65 9.03 0.41 -6.88
N GLN A 66 8.60 -0.64 -7.56
CA GLN A 66 9.51 -1.72 -7.98
C GLN A 66 10.56 -1.26 -8.99
N LEU A 67 10.20 -0.32 -9.87
CA LEU A 67 11.10 0.29 -10.86
C LEU A 67 11.54 1.71 -10.47
N GLY A 68 11.30 2.13 -9.22
CA GLY A 68 11.60 3.50 -8.79
C GLY A 68 10.92 4.54 -9.69
N GLU A 69 11.62 5.64 -9.96
CA GLU A 69 11.16 6.78 -10.76
C GLU A 69 10.81 6.44 -12.21
N ASP A 70 11.31 5.31 -12.73
CA ASP A 70 11.05 4.84 -14.08
C ASP A 70 9.70 4.10 -14.20
N GLY A 71 9.06 3.79 -13.07
CA GLY A 71 7.77 3.08 -13.02
C GLY A 71 6.58 3.99 -13.37
N PRO A 72 5.58 3.50 -14.14
CA PRO A 72 4.43 4.32 -14.55
C PRO A 72 3.50 4.71 -13.39
N LEU A 73 3.63 4.04 -12.25
CA LEU A 73 2.85 4.28 -11.02
C LEU A 73 3.72 4.85 -9.90
N TYR A 74 4.92 5.35 -10.24
CA TYR A 74 5.82 5.94 -9.27
C TYR A 74 5.16 7.08 -8.51
N LEU A 75 5.25 7.01 -7.18
CA LEU A 75 4.99 8.14 -6.29
C LEU A 75 6.17 8.26 -5.33
N ALA A 76 6.68 9.48 -5.16
CA ALA A 76 7.70 9.77 -4.16
C ALA A 76 7.11 9.58 -2.75
N ALA A 77 7.93 9.14 -1.79
CA ALA A 77 7.46 8.85 -0.44
C ALA A 77 6.83 10.07 0.25
N ALA A 78 7.35 11.27 -0.03
CA ALA A 78 6.80 12.53 0.48
C ALA A 78 5.40 12.82 -0.08
N ASP A 79 5.16 12.55 -1.36
CA ASP A 79 3.85 12.75 -1.99
C ASP A 79 2.82 11.76 -1.43
N VAL A 80 3.22 10.50 -1.20
CA VAL A 80 2.38 9.50 -0.54
C VAL A 80 1.98 9.96 0.87
N ALA A 81 2.94 10.43 1.67
CA ALA A 81 2.67 10.92 3.02
C ALA A 81 1.76 12.17 3.00
N ALA A 82 1.99 13.11 2.08
CA ALA A 82 1.21 14.33 1.95
C ALA A 82 -0.23 14.08 1.48
N ALA A 83 -0.47 13.02 0.70
CA ALA A 83 -1.80 12.65 0.22
C ALA A 83 -2.67 11.99 1.30
N LEU A 84 -2.06 11.36 2.31
CA LEU A 84 -2.81 10.69 3.39
C LEU A 84 -3.48 11.71 4.33
N PRO A 85 -4.72 11.47 4.79
CA PRO A 85 -5.39 12.37 5.71
C PRO A 85 -4.71 12.37 7.09
N GLY A 86 -4.42 13.56 7.61
CA GLY A 86 -3.74 13.77 8.89
C GLY A 86 -2.25 14.04 8.72
N GLN A 87 -1.46 13.80 9.77
CA GLN A 87 -0.02 13.97 9.74
C GLN A 87 0.68 12.62 9.63
N TRP A 88 1.55 12.50 8.63
CA TRP A 88 2.27 11.27 8.33
C TRP A 88 3.73 11.59 8.07
N GLN A 89 4.59 10.67 8.53
CA GLN A 89 6.02 10.69 8.25
C GLN A 89 6.37 9.48 7.40
N ALA A 90 7.19 9.69 6.39
CA ALA A 90 7.78 8.64 5.57
C ALA A 90 9.28 8.49 5.86
N LEU A 91 9.73 7.25 5.97
CA LEU A 91 11.14 6.88 5.92
C LEU A 91 11.36 6.07 4.63
N GLU A 92 12.15 6.62 3.71
CA GLU A 92 12.43 6.00 2.41
C GLU A 92 13.83 5.38 2.37
N ALA A 93 13.97 4.28 1.63
CA ALA A 93 15.24 3.70 1.23
C ALA A 93 15.16 3.11 -0.19
N ARG A 94 16.32 2.90 -0.81
CA ARG A 94 16.43 2.27 -2.13
C ARG A 94 16.89 0.83 -1.99
N ALA A 95 16.42 -0.03 -2.89
CA ALA A 95 16.85 -1.42 -2.98
C ALA A 95 16.99 -1.80 -4.46
N GLY A 96 18.24 -1.95 -4.94
CA GLY A 96 18.51 -2.12 -6.35
C GLY A 96 18.00 -0.95 -7.19
N TRP A 97 17.18 -1.26 -8.19
CA TRP A 97 16.54 -0.28 -9.08
C TRP A 97 15.22 0.28 -8.54
N GLY A 98 14.71 -0.23 -7.42
CA GLY A 98 13.47 0.23 -6.80
C GLY A 98 13.67 1.10 -5.57
N SER A 99 12.58 1.67 -5.07
CA SER A 99 12.51 2.31 -3.75
C SER A 99 11.36 1.77 -2.92
N TRP A 100 11.48 1.91 -1.61
CA TRP A 100 10.40 1.62 -0.68
C TRP A 100 10.38 2.65 0.44
N ALA A 101 9.20 2.90 0.98
CA ALA A 101 8.99 3.78 2.11
C ALA A 101 8.11 3.12 3.17
N VAL A 102 8.45 3.36 4.43
CA VAL A 102 7.61 3.10 5.58
C VAL A 102 6.95 4.41 5.97
N VAL A 103 5.62 4.47 5.87
CA VAL A 103 4.81 5.65 6.14
C VAL A 103 3.95 5.39 7.39
N ARG A 104 4.05 6.28 8.38
CA ARG A 104 3.39 6.15 9.69
C ARG A 104 2.74 7.46 10.10
N ARG A 105 1.65 7.37 10.86
CA ARG A 105 1.05 8.52 11.52
C ARG A 105 2.02 9.11 12.53
N THR A 106 2.11 10.43 12.56
CA THR A 106 2.65 11.18 13.69
C THR A 106 1.46 11.64 14.51
N ALA A 107 1.47 11.36 15.82
CA ALA A 107 0.34 11.51 16.73
C ALA A 107 -0.48 12.80 16.55
#